data_AF-F0XYX6-F1
#
_entry.id   AF-F0XYX6-F1
#
_cell.length_a   1.000
_cell.length_b   1.000
_cell.length_c   1.000
_cell.angle_alpha   90.00
_cell.angle_beta   90.00
_cell.angle_gamma   90.00
#
_symmetry.space_group_name_H-M   'P 1'
#
loop_
_entity.id
_entity.type
_entity.pdbx_description
1 polymer ?
#
loop_
_entity_poly.entity_id
_entity_poly.type
_entity_poly.pdbx_seq_one_letter_code
_entity_poly.pdbx_strand_id
1 'polypeptide(L)'
;MAARRWRCLGFAIAASALRIPTAPRSRAAVCIEPRFEPRTRRRATPSEVRDGSDDREGFRPAVVDTAPPVAAAVGVAVGFVVLGSAAYDVVVEPGWSLLDACYFVAATVSTVGYGDLRVESDAAKLFTALYCLVGVAVVGLVFGEIVASALLEAEASVLRP
;
A
#
# COMPACT_ATOMS: atom_id res chain seq x y z
N MET A 1 43.61 -32.50 6.21
CA MET A 1 42.81 -33.74 6.39
C MET A 1 42.30 -33.75 7.82
N ALA A 2 41.03 -33.36 8.03
CA ALA A 2 40.42 -33.22 9.35
C ALA A 2 39.25 -34.19 9.50
N ALA A 3 39.17 -34.76 10.69
CA ALA A 3 38.28 -35.83 11.11
C ALA A 3 36.88 -35.35 11.54
N ARG A 4 36.01 -36.34 11.82
CA ARG A 4 34.73 -36.31 12.60
C ARG A 4 33.49 -36.08 11.71
N ARG A 5 32.83 -37.12 11.15
CA ARG A 5 31.84 -38.05 11.79
C ARG A 5 31.24 -37.47 13.06
N TRP A 6 29.91 -37.29 13.12
CA TRP A 6 28.96 -37.77 14.15
C TRP A 6 27.59 -37.10 13.87
N ARG A 7 26.68 -37.88 13.28
CA ARG A 7 25.24 -37.71 13.44
C ARG A 7 24.89 -38.03 14.90
N CYS A 8 23.73 -37.53 15.35
CA CYS A 8 23.03 -37.83 16.61
C CYS A 8 23.32 -36.87 17.78
N LEU A 9 22.42 -35.90 17.99
CA LEU A 9 21.77 -35.66 19.29
C LEU A 9 20.61 -34.67 19.11
N GLY A 10 19.38 -35.04 19.47
CA GLY A 10 18.25 -34.11 19.48
C GLY A 10 16.87 -34.64 19.08
N PHE A 11 16.63 -35.95 19.04
CA PHE A 11 15.27 -36.53 19.12
C PHE A 11 15.11 -37.08 20.54
N ALA A 12 14.68 -36.24 21.48
CA ALA A 12 14.30 -36.66 22.83
C ALA A 12 13.50 -35.54 23.50
N ILE A 13 12.19 -35.73 23.56
CA ILE A 13 11.16 -35.31 24.55
C ILE A 13 9.85 -35.60 23.78
N ALA A 14 9.47 -36.86 23.55
CA ALA A 14 8.95 -37.81 24.51
C ALA A 14 7.79 -37.23 25.33
N ALA A 15 6.60 -37.35 24.73
CA ALA A 15 5.35 -37.54 25.42
C ALA A 15 5.51 -38.43 26.66
N SER A 16 5.10 -37.96 27.83
CA SER A 16 4.63 -38.80 28.93
C SER A 16 3.97 -37.92 29.99
N ALA A 17 2.80 -38.39 30.43
CA ALA A 17 2.09 -37.95 31.62
C ALA A 17 1.38 -36.60 31.54
N LEU A 18 0.13 -36.63 31.06
CA LEU A 18 -1.00 -36.42 31.97
C LEU A 18 -2.22 -37.22 31.45
N ARG A 19 -2.29 -38.50 31.86
CA ARG A 19 -3.56 -39.20 32.06
C ARG A 19 -4.21 -38.62 33.31
N ILE A 20 -5.54 -38.67 33.37
CA ILE A 20 -6.45 -38.82 34.53
C ILE A 20 -7.76 -38.05 34.20
N PRO A 21 -8.97 -38.56 34.45
CA PRO A 21 -9.48 -39.92 34.36
C PRO A 21 -10.86 -40.00 33.65
N THR A 22 -11.26 -41.21 33.30
CA THR A 22 -12.63 -41.59 32.97
C THR A 22 -13.48 -41.72 34.24
N ALA A 23 -14.69 -41.13 34.28
CA ALA A 23 -15.77 -41.63 35.14
C ALA A 23 -17.16 -41.34 34.56
N PRO A 24 -18.16 -42.20 34.83
CA PRO A 24 -19.32 -42.43 33.98
C PRO A 24 -20.64 -41.94 34.60
N ARG A 25 -21.71 -41.97 33.79
CA ARG A 25 -23.15 -42.11 34.14
C ARG A 25 -23.57 -41.71 35.56
N SER A 26 -24.40 -40.66 35.68
CA SER A 26 -25.83 -40.80 36.02
C SER A 26 -26.46 -39.45 36.42
N ARG A 27 -27.76 -39.31 36.10
CA ARG A 27 -28.74 -38.32 36.61
C ARG A 27 -28.49 -36.87 36.15
N ALA A 28 -29.38 -36.17 35.47
CA ALA A 28 -30.79 -36.39 35.16
C ALA A 28 -31.07 -35.72 33.82
N ALA A 29 -31.62 -36.47 32.88
CA ALA A 29 -32.37 -35.89 31.79
C ALA A 29 -33.62 -35.26 32.39
N VAL A 30 -33.53 -34.00 32.80
CA VAL A 30 -34.70 -33.16 32.92
C VAL A 30 -34.96 -32.63 31.52
N CYS A 31 -35.79 -33.37 30.78
CA CYS A 31 -36.52 -32.83 29.64
C CYS A 31 -37.32 -31.64 30.16
N ILE A 32 -36.82 -30.42 29.96
CA ILE A 32 -37.70 -29.27 29.91
C ILE A 32 -38.22 -29.24 28.48
N GLU A 33 -39.42 -29.78 28.31
CA GLU A 33 -40.24 -29.56 27.13
C GLU A 33 -40.45 -28.04 26.98
N PRO A 34 -39.92 -27.39 25.94
CA PRO A 34 -40.34 -26.03 25.65
C PRO A 34 -41.76 -26.12 25.09
N ARG A 35 -42.73 -25.80 25.95
CA ARG A 35 -44.12 -25.54 25.58
C ARG A 35 -44.13 -24.55 24.42
N PHE A 36 -44.49 -25.04 23.24
CA PHE A 36 -44.61 -24.24 22.02
C PHE A 36 -45.87 -23.38 22.15
N GLU A 37 -45.72 -22.19 22.72
CA GLU A 37 -46.75 -21.17 22.74
C GLU A 37 -46.77 -20.47 21.36
N PRO A 38 -47.85 -20.54 20.58
CA PRO A 38 -47.93 -19.85 19.30
C PRO A 38 -48.17 -18.36 19.58
N ARG A 39 -47.09 -17.62 19.85
CA ARG A 39 -47.15 -16.16 19.93
C ARG A 39 -47.45 -15.62 18.54
N THR A 40 -48.70 -15.23 18.37
CA THR A 40 -49.23 -14.50 17.23
C THR A 40 -48.22 -13.42 16.81
N ARG A 41 -47.74 -13.56 15.57
CA ARG A 41 -46.73 -12.72 14.93
C ARG A 41 -47.30 -11.31 14.78
N ARG A 42 -47.23 -10.51 15.84
CA ARG A 42 -47.47 -9.07 15.79
C ARG A 42 -46.35 -8.50 14.92
N ARG A 43 -46.75 -8.04 13.73
CA ARG A 43 -45.93 -7.35 12.75
C ARG A 43 -45.39 -6.07 13.37
N ALA A 44 -44.20 -6.14 13.97
CA ALA A 44 -43.37 -4.97 14.23
C ALA A 44 -42.42 -4.85 13.04
N THR A 45 -42.57 -3.78 12.27
CA THR A 45 -41.68 -3.39 11.19
C THR A 45 -40.29 -3.10 11.77
N PRO A 46 -39.25 -3.84 11.37
CA PRO A 46 -37.87 -3.50 11.71
C PRO A 46 -37.41 -2.43 10.71
N SER A 47 -37.45 -1.16 11.11
CA SER A 47 -36.76 -0.10 10.36
C SER A 47 -36.22 1.02 11.26
N GLU A 48 -35.85 0.68 12.49
CA GLU A 48 -35.02 1.51 13.37
C GLU A 48 -33.81 0.68 13.82
N VAL A 49 -33.01 0.26 12.85
CA VAL A 49 -31.57 0.14 13.08
C VAL A 49 -31.01 1.42 12.51
N ARG A 50 -30.76 2.37 13.40
CA ARG A 50 -29.93 3.55 13.16
C ARG A 50 -28.52 3.03 12.92
N ASP A 51 -28.29 2.65 11.67
CA ASP A 51 -27.00 2.30 11.12
C ASP A 51 -26.14 3.55 11.26
N GLY A 52 -25.19 3.50 12.19
CA GLY A 52 -24.08 4.42 12.18
C GLY A 52 -23.29 4.09 10.93
N SER A 53 -23.67 4.71 9.82
CA SER A 53 -22.84 4.87 8.64
C SER A 53 -21.63 5.68 9.09
N ASP A 54 -20.71 4.96 9.72
CA ASP A 54 -19.32 5.28 9.95
C ASP A 54 -18.86 6.10 8.76
N ASP A 55 -18.34 7.29 9.07
CA ASP A 55 -17.81 8.32 8.20
C ASP A 55 -16.57 7.84 7.44
N ARG A 56 -16.66 6.64 6.87
CA ARG A 56 -15.89 6.15 5.74
C ARG A 56 -16.44 6.78 4.47
N GLU A 57 -16.49 8.11 4.47
CA GLU A 57 -15.90 8.85 3.35
C GLU A 57 -14.40 8.53 3.35
N GLY A 58 -14.10 7.25 3.10
CA GLY A 58 -12.76 6.83 2.77
C GLY A 58 -12.38 7.69 1.59
N PHE A 59 -11.19 8.28 1.69
CA PHE A 59 -10.42 8.69 0.55
C PHE A 59 -10.51 7.57 -0.49
N ARG A 60 -11.52 7.64 -1.35
CA ARG A 60 -11.59 6.92 -2.60
C ARG A 60 -10.66 7.78 -3.41
N PRO A 61 -9.35 7.44 -3.52
CA PRO A 61 -8.57 8.11 -4.54
C PRO A 61 -9.42 7.99 -5.80
N ALA A 62 -9.62 9.09 -6.50
CA ALA A 62 -10.11 9.01 -7.85
C ALA A 62 -9.09 8.10 -8.56
N VAL A 63 -9.39 6.80 -8.59
CA VAL A 63 -8.79 5.86 -9.50
C VAL A 63 -9.14 6.48 -10.83
N VAL A 64 -8.14 7.11 -11.43
CA VAL A 64 -8.26 7.69 -12.75
C VAL A 64 -8.58 6.49 -13.64
N ASP A 65 -9.87 6.25 -13.88
CA ASP A 65 -10.41 5.12 -14.67
C ASP A 65 -10.05 5.22 -16.16
N THR A 66 -9.13 6.11 -16.51
CA THR A 66 -8.36 6.02 -17.74
C THR A 66 -7.12 5.27 -17.36
N ALA A 67 -7.07 3.93 -17.54
CA ALA A 67 -5.81 3.20 -17.49
C ALA A 67 -4.86 3.91 -18.48
N PRO A 68 -3.93 4.76 -18.02
CA PRO A 68 -2.97 5.30 -18.94
C PRO A 68 -2.14 4.10 -19.38
N PRO A 69 -1.78 3.96 -20.67
CA PRO A 69 -0.69 3.05 -20.98
C PRO A 69 0.46 3.46 -20.05
N VAL A 70 1.19 2.52 -19.45
CA VAL A 70 2.33 2.84 -18.56
C VAL A 70 3.28 3.86 -19.23
N ALA A 71 3.34 3.82 -20.56
CA ALA A 71 3.99 4.82 -21.41
C ALA A 71 3.51 6.27 -21.20
N ALA A 72 2.22 6.54 -21.01
CA ALA A 72 1.68 7.86 -20.72
C ALA A 72 2.04 8.32 -19.30
N ALA A 73 2.01 7.45 -18.28
CA ALA A 73 2.48 7.80 -16.94
C ALA A 73 3.97 8.16 -16.94
N VAL A 74 4.80 7.33 -17.60
CA VAL A 74 6.22 7.62 -17.81
C VAL A 74 6.41 8.91 -18.63
N GLY A 75 5.60 9.12 -19.66
CA GLY A 75 5.60 10.35 -20.47
C GLY A 75 5.29 11.60 -19.65
N VAL A 76 4.35 11.52 -18.71
CA VAL A 76 4.04 12.61 -17.77
C VAL A 76 5.23 12.87 -16.84
N ALA A 77 5.87 11.84 -16.31
CA ALA A 77 7.07 12.01 -15.48
C ALA A 77 8.21 12.70 -16.24
N VAL A 78 8.49 12.24 -17.46
CA VAL A 78 9.50 12.84 -18.35
C VAL A 78 9.13 14.28 -18.70
N GLY A 79 7.87 14.53 -19.05
CA GLY A 79 7.36 15.86 -19.35
C GLY A 79 7.49 16.81 -18.16
N PHE A 80 7.23 16.33 -16.93
CA PHE A 80 7.38 17.10 -15.70
C PHE A 80 8.84 17.48 -15.43
N VAL A 81 9.79 16.55 -15.66
CA VAL A 81 11.22 16.82 -15.54
C VAL A 81 11.69 17.81 -16.61
N VAL A 82 11.29 17.64 -17.86
CA VAL A 82 11.64 18.55 -18.95
C VAL A 82 11.08 19.96 -18.71
N LEU A 83 9.82 20.05 -18.28
CA LEU A 83 9.19 21.32 -17.92
C LEU A 83 9.93 22.01 -16.75
N GLY A 84 10.28 21.25 -15.71
CA GLY A 84 11.08 21.76 -14.61
C GLY A 84 12.44 22.27 -15.10
N SER A 85 13.14 21.48 -15.91
CA SER A 85 14.47 21.82 -16.43
C SER A 85 14.46 23.12 -17.22
N ALA A 86 13.49 23.27 -18.13
CA ALA A 86 13.31 24.51 -18.89
C ALA A 86 12.92 25.70 -18.00
N ALA A 87 12.10 25.48 -16.96
CA ALA A 87 11.78 26.53 -16.00
C ALA A 87 13.02 27.00 -15.23
N TYR A 88 13.90 26.09 -14.81
CA TYR A 88 15.13 26.45 -14.10
C TYR A 88 16.14 27.18 -15.00
N ASP A 89 16.31 26.71 -16.24
CA ASP A 89 17.20 27.32 -17.24
C ASP A 89 16.76 28.74 -17.64
N VAL A 90 15.45 28.97 -17.84
CA VAL A 90 14.94 30.25 -18.37
C VAL A 90 14.58 31.25 -17.27
N VAL A 91 14.02 30.79 -16.14
CA VAL A 91 13.35 31.68 -15.16
C VAL A 91 14.10 31.78 -13.84
N VAL A 92 14.78 30.72 -13.42
CA VAL A 92 15.30 30.62 -12.04
C VAL A 92 16.78 30.99 -11.96
N GLU A 93 17.63 30.36 -12.78
CA GLU A 93 19.09 30.57 -12.79
C GLU A 93 19.59 30.60 -14.24
N PRO A 94 19.50 31.75 -14.94
CA PRO A 94 19.86 31.88 -16.36
C PRO A 94 21.37 31.71 -16.67
N GLY A 95 22.15 31.19 -15.73
CA GLY A 95 23.56 30.83 -15.90
C GLY A 95 23.84 29.33 -15.79
N TRP A 96 22.85 28.49 -15.47
CA TRP A 96 23.02 27.04 -15.45
C TRP A 96 23.01 26.49 -16.87
N SER A 97 23.81 25.47 -17.13
CA SER A 97 23.64 24.73 -18.39
C SER A 97 22.33 23.93 -18.32
N LEU A 98 21.72 23.67 -19.48
CA LEU A 98 20.53 22.81 -19.56
C LEU A 98 20.75 21.44 -18.90
N LEU A 99 21.98 20.93 -18.94
CA LEU A 99 22.36 19.66 -18.33
C LEU A 99 22.37 19.76 -16.79
N ASP A 100 22.90 20.84 -16.24
CA ASP A 100 22.90 21.11 -14.80
C ASP A 100 21.47 21.28 -14.26
N ALA A 101 20.63 22.03 -15.01
CA ALA A 101 19.22 22.19 -14.67
C ALA A 101 18.45 20.87 -14.71
N CYS A 102 18.67 20.05 -15.75
CA CYS A 102 18.07 18.72 -15.86
C CYS A 102 18.51 17.79 -14.73
N TYR A 103 19.80 17.80 -14.40
CA TYR A 103 20.33 17.02 -13.29
C TYR A 103 19.72 17.44 -11.95
N PHE A 104 19.66 18.75 -11.66
CA PHE A 104 19.05 19.26 -10.44
C PHE A 104 17.58 18.85 -10.32
N VAL A 105 16.81 19.00 -11.39
CA VAL A 105 15.38 18.66 -11.42
C VAL A 105 15.19 17.15 -11.27
N ALA A 106 15.93 16.34 -12.02
CA ALA A 106 15.87 14.89 -11.92
C ALA A 106 16.24 14.39 -10.52
N ALA A 107 17.30 14.93 -9.91
CA ALA A 107 17.72 14.61 -8.55
C ALA A 107 16.67 15.02 -7.50
N THR A 108 15.95 16.11 -7.75
CA THR A 108 14.88 16.60 -6.87
C THR A 108 13.62 15.73 -6.96
N VAL A 109 13.16 15.42 -8.18
CA VAL A 109 11.97 14.58 -8.41
C VAL A 109 12.19 13.14 -7.95
N SER A 110 13.39 12.60 -8.17
CA SER A 110 13.79 11.29 -7.66
C SER A 110 14.06 11.26 -6.15
N THR A 111 13.90 12.40 -5.47
CA THR A 111 14.14 12.60 -4.02
C THR A 111 15.55 12.24 -3.55
N VAL A 112 16.51 12.11 -4.48
CA VAL A 112 17.92 11.83 -4.17
C VAL A 112 18.57 13.06 -3.54
N GLY A 113 18.39 14.24 -4.15
CA GLY A 113 18.79 15.53 -3.59
C GLY A 113 20.25 15.61 -3.13
N TYR A 114 21.22 15.38 -4.03
CA TYR A 114 22.66 15.39 -3.70
C TYR A 114 23.15 16.69 -3.03
N GLY A 115 22.53 17.84 -3.36
CA GLY A 115 22.82 19.13 -2.75
C GLY A 115 24.12 19.80 -3.23
N ASP A 116 24.70 19.29 -4.31
CA ASP A 116 25.85 19.85 -5.04
C ASP A 116 25.47 21.09 -5.85
N LEU A 117 24.33 21.04 -6.54
CA LEU A 117 23.69 22.20 -7.15
C LEU A 117 22.56 22.69 -6.25
N ARG A 118 22.56 24.00 -5.97
CA ARG A 118 21.57 24.64 -5.12
C ARG A 118 21.24 26.03 -5.62
N VAL A 119 19.98 26.40 -5.44
CA VAL A 119 19.50 27.75 -5.75
C VAL A 119 19.77 28.69 -4.58
N GLU A 120 20.41 29.83 -4.85
CA GLU A 120 20.76 30.81 -3.83
C GLU A 120 19.64 31.86 -3.63
N SER A 121 18.87 32.13 -4.69
CA SER A 121 17.76 33.09 -4.69
C SER A 121 16.56 32.64 -3.83
N ASP A 122 15.97 33.56 -3.07
CA ASP A 122 14.82 33.27 -2.22
C ASP A 122 13.55 32.93 -3.00
N ALA A 123 13.35 33.57 -4.16
CA ALA A 123 12.25 33.24 -5.07
C ALA A 123 12.41 31.83 -5.66
N ALA A 124 13.64 31.45 -5.97
CA ALA A 124 13.98 30.12 -6.48
C ALA A 124 13.67 29.04 -5.44
N LYS A 125 14.04 29.25 -4.17
CA LYS A 125 13.72 28.32 -3.07
C LYS A 125 12.23 28.09 -2.93
N LEU A 126 11.42 29.15 -3.02
CA LEU A 126 9.96 29.03 -2.97
C LEU A 126 9.41 28.25 -4.17
N PHE A 127 9.92 28.52 -5.37
CA PHE A 127 9.57 27.76 -6.56
C PHE A 127 9.93 26.28 -6.41
N THR A 128 11.15 25.96 -5.94
CA THR A 128 11.57 24.58 -5.66
C THR A 128 10.65 23.90 -4.67
N ALA A 129 10.25 24.58 -3.59
CA ALA A 129 9.33 24.02 -2.61
C ALA A 129 7.98 23.65 -3.22
N LEU A 130 7.38 24.54 -4.03
CA LEU A 130 6.12 24.26 -4.73
C LEU A 130 6.28 23.15 -5.77
N TYR A 131 7.40 23.15 -6.50
CA TYR A 131 7.73 22.12 -7.47
C TYR A 131 7.86 20.75 -6.81
N CYS A 132 8.49 20.65 -5.63
CA CYS A 132 8.58 19.41 -4.87
C CYS A 132 7.19 18.88 -4.46
N LEU A 133 6.27 19.75 -4.03
CA LEU A 133 4.91 19.33 -3.67
C LEU A 133 4.18 18.68 -4.85
N VAL A 134 4.30 19.29 -6.03
CA VAL A 134 3.73 18.71 -7.27
C VAL A 134 4.48 17.43 -7.68
N GLY A 135 5.81 17.44 -7.55
CA GLY A 135 6.66 16.30 -7.91
C GLY A 135 6.33 15.03 -7.12
N VAL A 136 6.06 15.16 -5.81
CA VAL A 136 5.65 14.02 -4.97
C VAL A 136 4.32 13.43 -5.46
N ALA A 137 3.35 14.28 -5.84
CA ALA A 137 2.09 13.80 -6.40
C ALA A 137 2.29 13.06 -7.74
N VAL A 138 3.11 13.62 -8.65
CA VAL A 138 3.42 13.00 -9.94
C VAL A 138 4.12 11.64 -9.75
N VAL A 139 5.14 11.57 -8.90
CA VAL A 139 5.85 10.32 -8.61
C VAL A 139 4.91 9.28 -8.01
N GLY A 140 4.02 9.69 -7.10
CA GLY A 140 3.02 8.80 -6.51
C GLY A 140 2.06 8.20 -7.55
N LEU A 141 1.57 9.01 -8.49
CA LEU A 141 0.71 8.54 -9.58
C LEU A 141 1.45 7.53 -10.48
N VAL A 142 2.67 7.87 -10.90
CA VAL A 142 3.48 7.00 -11.78
C VAL A 142 3.80 5.68 -11.10
N PHE A 143 4.16 5.73 -9.82
CA PHE A 143 4.45 4.53 -9.05
C PHE A 143 3.21 3.64 -8.89
N GLY A 144 2.04 4.24 -8.67
CA GLY A 144 0.76 3.52 -8.60
C GLY A 144 0.46 2.72 -9.87
N GLU A 145 0.63 3.33 -11.05
CA GLU A 145 0.40 2.68 -12.35
C GLU A 145 1.40 1.54 -12.63
N ILE A 146 2.68 1.75 -12.27
CA ILE A 146 3.72 0.72 -12.42
C ILE A 146 3.41 -0.48 -11.53
N VAL A 147 2.99 -0.25 -10.28
CA VAL A 147 2.62 -1.34 -9.36
C VAL A 147 1.37 -2.05 -9.86
N ALA A 148 0.34 -1.32 -10.30
CA ALA A 148 -0.89 -1.90 -10.82
C ALA A 148 -0.62 -2.80 -12.04
N SER A 149 0.19 -2.35 -13.00
CA SER A 149 0.57 -3.15 -14.17
C SER A 149 1.38 -4.40 -13.80
N ALA A 150 2.34 -4.29 -12.88
CA ALA A 150 3.12 -5.43 -12.41
C ALA A 150 2.26 -6.50 -11.70
N LEU A 151 1.24 -6.07 -10.95
CA LEU A 151 0.31 -6.98 -10.28
C LEU A 151 -0.55 -7.77 -11.27
N LEU A 152 -1.02 -7.11 -12.34
CA LEU A 152 -1.81 -7.77 -13.39
C LEU A 152 -0.99 -8.84 -14.13
N GLU A 153 0.28 -8.58 -14.40
CA GLU A 153 1.20 -9.56 -14.98
C GLU A 153 1.45 -10.75 -14.05
N ALA A 154 1.59 -10.49 -12.75
CA ALA A 154 1.76 -11.53 -11.75
C ALA A 154 0.55 -12.47 -11.69
N GLU A 155 -0.68 -11.93 -11.67
CA GLU A 155 -1.90 -12.75 -11.71
C GLU A 155 -2.03 -13.55 -13.03
N ALA A 156 -1.69 -12.93 -14.16
CA ALA A 156 -1.71 -13.60 -15.47
C ALA A 156 -0.70 -14.75 -15.56
N SER A 157 0.47 -14.62 -14.92
CA SER A 157 1.48 -15.67 -14.88
C SER A 157 1.08 -16.87 -14.03
N VAL A 158 0.32 -16.66 -12.94
CA VAL A 158 -0.19 -17.72 -12.07
C VAL A 158 -1.33 -18.51 -12.73
N LEU A 159 -2.14 -17.86 -13.58
CA LEU A 159 -3.29 -18.48 -14.27
C LEU A 159 -2.94 -19.22 -15.56
N ARG A 160 -1.68 -19.18 -16.03
CA ARG A 160 -1.20 -19.95 -17.18
C ARG A 160 -0.38 -21.17 -16.71
N PRO A 161 -1.01 -22.34 -16.46
CA PRO A 161 -0.29 -23.58 -16.17
C PRO A 161 0.42 -24.17 -17.39
#